data_AF-B7NZZ8-F1
#
_entry.id   AF-B7NZZ8-F1
#
_cell.length_a   1.000
_cell.length_b   1.000
_cell.length_c   1.000
_cell.angle_alpha   90.00
_cell.angle_beta   90.00
_cell.angle_gamma   90.00
#
_symmetry.space_group_name_H-M   'P 1'
#
loop_
_entity.id
_entity.type
_entity.pdbx_description
1 polymer ?
#
loop_
_entity_poly.entity_id
_entity_poly.type
_entity_poly.pdbx_seq_one_letter_code
_entity_poly.pdbx_strand_id
1 'polypeptide(L)' 'MSKTTLSAGRPSARNNKAATLASLADAGGKKRVNFELSAEQHTKLKIYATKQGKSIKELLTEYVDALPE' A
#
# COMPACT_ATOMS: atom_id res chain seq x y z
N MET A 1 -28.81 -42.41 14.04
CA MET A 1 -28.56 -41.00 13.66
C MET A 1 -27.06 -40.76 13.67
N SER A 2 -26.44 -40.61 12.50
CA SER A 2 -24.98 -40.42 12.37
C SER A 2 -24.63 -38.97 12.66
N LYS A 3 -23.74 -38.75 13.63
CA LYS A 3 -23.31 -37.42 14.09
C LYS A 3 -22.22 -36.89 13.16
N THR A 4 -22.58 -36.00 12.25
CA THR A 4 -21.63 -35.28 11.40
C THR A 4 -20.76 -34.38 12.29
N THR A 5 -19.55 -34.82 12.59
CA THR A 5 -18.51 -34.02 13.23
C THR A 5 -18.02 -32.97 12.23
N LEU A 6 -18.63 -31.78 12.28
CA LEU A 6 -18.13 -30.60 11.57
C LEU A 6 -16.77 -30.23 12.15
N SER A 7 -15.70 -30.69 11.51
CA SER A 7 -14.33 -30.28 11.81
C SER A 7 -14.17 -28.81 11.44
N ALA A 8 -14.24 -27.93 12.43
CA ALA A 8 -13.87 -26.53 12.31
C ALA A 8 -12.34 -26.42 12.20
N GLY A 9 -11.79 -26.81 11.06
CA GLY A 9 -10.38 -26.61 10.74
C GLY A 9 -10.07 -25.13 10.58
N ARG A 10 -9.05 -24.64 11.29
CA ARG A 10 -8.55 -23.26 11.12
C ARG A 10 -8.04 -23.09 9.67
N PRO A 11 -8.42 -22.02 8.94
CA PRO A 11 -8.00 -21.78 7.56
C PRO A 11 -6.48 -21.69 7.34
N SER A 12 -5.69 -21.62 8.41
CA SER A 12 -4.23 -21.55 8.39
C SER A 12 -3.52 -22.86 8.00
N ALA A 13 -4.25 -23.97 7.84
CA ALA A 13 -3.67 -25.25 7.44
C ALA A 13 -3.40 -25.38 5.92
N ARG A 14 -3.94 -24.49 5.07
CA ARG A 14 -3.62 -24.50 3.64
C ARG A 14 -2.31 -23.75 3.42
N ASN A 15 -1.28 -24.51 3.04
CA ASN A 15 0.07 -24.07 2.72
C ASN A 15 0.09 -23.14 1.49
N ASN A 16 -0.28 -21.86 1.68
CA ASN A 16 -0.08 -20.77 0.72
C ASN A 16 1.20 -19.96 1.04
N LYS A 17 2.24 -20.59 1.60
CA LYS A 17 3.47 -19.90 2.01
C LYS A 17 4.30 -19.35 0.84
N ALA A 18 4.20 -19.97 -0.34
CA ALA A 18 4.94 -19.52 -1.53
C ALA A 18 4.39 -18.22 -2.11
N ALA A 19 3.07 -18.03 -2.11
CA ALA A 19 2.42 -16.82 -2.64
C ALA A 19 2.69 -15.58 -1.76
N THR A 20 2.97 -15.78 -0.46
CA THR A 20 3.27 -14.68 0.47
C THR A 20 4.73 -14.22 0.41
N LEU A 21 5.68 -15.11 0.10
CA LEU A 21 7.12 -14.76 0.07
C LEU A 21 7.51 -13.97 -1.19
N ALA A 22 6.88 -14.24 -2.33
CA ALA A 22 7.09 -13.47 -3.56
C ALA A 22 6.64 -12.00 -3.42
N SER A 23 5.63 -11.72 -2.57
CA SER A 23 5.18 -10.36 -2.26
C SER A 23 6.21 -9.55 -1.44
N LEU A 24 7.12 -10.23 -0.74
CA LEU A 24 8.16 -9.62 0.11
C LEU A 24 9.50 -9.42 -0.62
N ALA A 25 9.71 -10.06 -1.76
CA ALA A 25 11.03 -10.18 -2.39
C ALA A 25 11.45 -8.94 -3.20
N ASP A 26 10.51 -8.12 -3.67
CA ASP A 26 10.82 -6.99 -4.56
C ASP A 26 10.17 -5.69 -4.09
N ALA A 27 10.80 -5.06 -3.11
CA ALA A 27 10.70 -3.62 -2.91
C ALA A 27 11.98 -3.16 -2.22
N GLY A 28 12.99 -2.74 -2.99
CA GLY A 28 14.11 -1.98 -2.47
C GLY A 28 13.61 -0.94 -1.46
N GLY A 29 14.28 -0.87 -0.30
CA GLY A 29 13.72 -0.24 0.90
C GLY A 29 13.21 1.17 0.64
N LYS A 30 11.89 1.36 0.69
CA LYS A 30 11.27 2.69 0.59
C LYS A 30 11.55 3.45 1.88
N LYS A 31 12.23 4.59 1.78
CA LYS A 31 12.40 5.50 2.91
C LYS A 31 11.17 6.38 3.04
N ARG A 32 10.62 6.47 4.25
CA ARG A 32 9.53 7.41 4.58
C ARG A 32 10.14 8.78 4.82
N VAL A 33 9.53 9.82 4.29
CA VAL A 33 9.89 11.22 4.56
C VAL A 33 8.92 11.80 5.59
N ASN A 34 9.42 12.61 6.53
CA ASN A 34 8.57 13.36 7.45
C ASN A 34 8.08 14.62 6.73
N PHE A 35 6.77 14.82 6.68
CA PHE A 35 6.18 15.92 5.93
C PHE A 35 5.00 16.49 6.70
N GLU A 36 5.07 17.79 6.98
CA GLU A 36 4.04 18.53 7.70
C GLU A 36 3.49 19.62 6.78
N LEU A 37 2.17 19.67 6.69
CA LEU A 37 1.44 20.69 5.94
C LEU A 37 0.30 21.20 6.80
N SER A 38 -0.06 22.47 6.63
CA SER A 38 -1.31 22.98 7.18
C SER A 38 -2.51 22.27 6.51
N ALA A 39 -3.66 22.27 7.20
CA ALA A 39 -4.89 21.67 6.65
C ALA A 39 -5.27 22.26 5.29
N GLU A 40 -5.03 23.56 5.08
CA GLU A 40 -5.28 24.24 3.82
C GLU A 40 -4.36 23.75 2.70
N GLN A 41 -3.07 23.60 2.99
CA GLN A 41 -2.08 23.10 2.03
C GLN A 41 -2.36 21.65 1.65
N HIS A 42 -2.70 20.80 2.62
CA HIS A 42 -3.10 19.42 2.35
C HIS A 42 -4.36 19.35 1.47
N THR A 43 -5.34 20.23 1.70
CA THR A 43 -6.57 20.29 0.88
C THR A 43 -6.25 20.71 -0.56
N LYS A 44 -5.41 21.73 -0.74
CA LYS A 44 -4.93 22.16 -2.07
C LYS A 44 -4.20 21.03 -2.79
N LEU A 45 -3.29 20.34 -2.09
CA LEU A 45 -2.53 19.21 -2.62
C LEU A 45 -3.45 18.08 -3.06
N LYS A 46 -4.47 17.76 -2.25
CA LYS A 46 -5.44 16.71 -2.55
C LYS A 46 -6.30 17.04 -3.77
N ILE A 47 -6.83 18.26 -3.84
CA ILE A 47 -7.60 18.72 -5.01
C ILE A 47 -6.73 18.68 -6.27
N TYR A 48 -5.48 19.13 -6.19
CA TYR A 48 -4.56 19.13 -7.33
C TYR A 48 -4.24 17.72 -7.82
N ALA A 49 -4.01 16.78 -6.92
CA ALA A 49 -3.79 15.37 -7.25
C ALA A 49 -5.05 14.75 -7.90
N THR A 50 -6.23 14.98 -7.32
CA THR A 50 -7.51 14.49 -7.86
C THR A 50 -7.80 15.04 -9.26
N LYS A 51 -7.51 16.32 -9.53
CA LYS A 51 -7.67 16.92 -10.88
C LYS A 51 -6.83 16.22 -11.95
N GLN A 52 -5.71 15.62 -11.57
CA GLN A 52 -4.82 14.89 -12.48
C GLN A 52 -5.12 13.38 -12.51
N GLY A 53 -6.10 12.90 -11.74
CA GLY A 53 -6.37 11.47 -11.59
C GLY A 53 -5.29 10.71 -10.82
N LYS A 54 -4.46 11.40 -10.03
CA LYS A 54 -3.33 10.83 -9.29
C LYS A 54 -3.58 10.87 -7.79
N SER A 55 -2.90 9.99 -7.06
CA SER A 55 -2.75 10.09 -5.61
C SER A 55 -1.67 11.12 -5.25
N ILE A 56 -1.73 11.65 -4.03
CA ILE A 56 -0.68 12.55 -3.50
C ILE A 56 0.70 11.87 -3.55
N LYS A 57 0.75 10.55 -3.32
CA LYS A 57 1.98 9.77 -3.38
C LYS A 57 2.58 9.78 -4.79
N GLU A 58 1.78 9.47 -5.82
CA GLU A 58 2.26 9.45 -7.21
C GLU A 58 2.73 10.84 -7.63
N LEU A 59 1.94 11.87 -7.29
CA LEU A 59 2.30 13.26 -7.59
C LEU A 59 3.65 13.66 -6.97
N LEU A 60 3.87 13.34 -5.70
CA LEU A 60 5.13 13.64 -5.02
C LEU A 60 6.29 12.77 -5.53
N THR A 61 6.01 11.53 -5.94
CA THR A 61 7.04 10.64 -6.51
C THR A 61 7.51 11.19 -7.85
N GLU A 62 6.58 11.52 -8.75
CA GLU A 62 6.91 12.13 -10.04
C GLU A 62 7.62 13.47 -9.91
N TYR A 63 7.22 14.29 -8.92
CA TYR A 63 7.90 15.55 -8.65
C TYR A 63 9.35 15.32 -8.24
N VAL A 64 9.61 14.33 -7.38
CA VAL A 64 10.98 13.98 -6.95
C VAL A 64 11.79 13.39 -8.10
N ASP A 65 11.18 12.56 -8.95
CA ASP A 65 11.83 11.96 -10.13
C ASP A 65 12.23 13.01 -11.17
N ALA A 66 11.56 14.16 -11.20
CA ALA A 66 11.84 15.27 -12.10
C ALA A 66 12.90 16.27 -11.56
N LEU A 67 13.44 16.07 -10.35
CA LEU A 67 14.49 16.93 -9.80
C LEU A 67 15.83 16.70 -10.52
N PRO A 68 16.61 17.76 -10.79
CA PRO A 68 17.98 17.60 -11.30
C PRO A 68 18.88 16.93 -10.27
N GLU A 69 19.94 16.25 -10.73
CA GLU A 69 21.03 15.74 -9.87
C GLU A 69 21.93 16.86 -9.33
#